data_AF-A0A8I2BCL8-F1
#
_entry.id   AF-A0A8I2BCL8-F1
#
_cell.length_a   1.000
_cell.length_b   1.000
_cell.length_c   1.000
_cell.angle_alpha   90.00
_cell.angle_beta   90.00
_cell.angle_gamma   90.00
#
_symmetry.space_group_name_H-M   'P 1'
#
loop_
_entity.id
_entity.type
_entity.pdbx_description
1 polymer ?
#
loop_
_entity_poly.entity_id
_entity_poly.type
_entity_poly.pdbx_seq_one_letter_code
_entity_poly.pdbx_strand_id
1 'polypeptide(L)'
;MKKCRIIAIVFVLLFAFMSVSYAELPANRIALGIQLGAKFDDAKNVFGVPERVTLEEVKSEAYGDFVETTFIYEKESIIVKFYDKNAWRIESNGKNGWATPDGVTVGMPVKDMLDRLGKEDIKSPAENGETLYWYNHDTSSQENRGNLYVFVKGGRVSRIVIAYQ
;
A
#
# COMPACT_ATOMS: atom_id res chain seq x y z
N MET A 1 -7.78 -55.24 -5.62
CA MET A 1 -7.28 -54.04 -6.34
C MET A 1 -8.20 -52.80 -6.27
N LYS A 2 -9.37 -52.83 -5.63
CA LYS A 2 -10.25 -51.63 -5.48
C LYS A 2 -9.92 -50.74 -4.27
N LYS A 3 -9.31 -51.30 -3.21
CA LYS A 3 -8.99 -50.58 -1.96
C LYS A 3 -7.78 -49.63 -2.09
N CYS A 4 -6.83 -49.92 -2.99
CA CYS A 4 -5.67 -49.06 -3.24
C CYS A 4 -6.03 -47.76 -4.00
N ARG A 5 -7.15 -47.73 -4.75
CA ARG A 5 -7.58 -46.53 -5.50
C ARG A 5 -8.22 -45.46 -4.62
N ILE A 6 -8.83 -45.84 -3.49
CA ILE A 6 -9.48 -44.90 -2.57
C ILE A 6 -8.45 -44.15 -1.71
N ILE A 7 -7.36 -44.82 -1.33
CA ILE A 7 -6.30 -44.22 -0.51
C ILE A 7 -5.54 -43.14 -1.29
N ALA A 8 -5.32 -43.33 -2.59
CA ALA A 8 -4.66 -42.34 -3.44
C ALA A 8 -5.48 -41.04 -3.62
N ILE A 9 -6.82 -41.14 -3.66
CA ILE A 9 -7.70 -39.97 -3.82
C ILE A 9 -7.74 -39.11 -2.54
N VAL A 10 -7.67 -39.74 -1.36
CA VAL A 10 -7.61 -39.02 -0.08
C VAL A 10 -6.27 -38.29 0.11
N PHE A 11 -5.16 -38.85 -0.38
CA PHE A 11 -3.85 -38.19 -0.33
C PHE A 11 -3.75 -36.97 -1.26
N VAL A 12 -4.42 -36.97 -2.41
CA VAL A 12 -4.45 -35.81 -3.33
C VAL A 12 -5.38 -34.71 -2.81
N LEU A 13 -6.48 -35.06 -2.12
CA LEU A 13 -7.40 -34.10 -1.51
C LEU A 13 -6.80 -33.38 -0.28
N LEU A 14 -5.84 -34.01 0.42
CA LEU A 14 -5.15 -33.39 1.57
C LEU A 14 -4.16 -32.28 1.17
N PHE A 15 -3.71 -32.24 -0.09
CA PHE A 15 -2.88 -31.14 -0.61
C PHE A 15 -3.71 -30.00 -1.25
N ALA A 16 -5.04 -30.13 -1.31
CA ALA A 16 -5.92 -29.14 -1.94
C ALA A 16 -6.31 -27.97 -1.01
N PHE A 17 -5.93 -28.01 0.27
CA PHE A 17 -5.89 -26.80 1.08
C PHE A 17 -4.62 -26.04 0.74
N MET A 18 -4.63 -25.40 -0.43
CA MET A 18 -3.77 -24.27 -0.70
C MET A 18 -3.95 -23.31 0.47
N SER A 19 -2.95 -23.27 1.36
CA SER A 19 -2.79 -22.23 2.34
C SER A 19 -2.81 -20.92 1.57
N VAL A 20 -3.95 -20.23 1.61
CA VAL A 20 -4.05 -18.85 1.15
C VAL A 20 -3.31 -18.06 2.22
N SER A 21 -1.97 -18.07 2.13
CA SER A 21 -1.12 -17.26 2.97
C SER A 21 -1.54 -15.83 2.73
N TYR A 22 -1.96 -15.15 3.80
CA TYR A 22 -1.79 -13.71 3.86
C TYR A 22 -0.30 -13.48 3.65
N ALA A 23 0.05 -12.84 2.55
CA ALA A 23 1.44 -12.54 2.27
C ALA A 23 1.62 -11.10 2.70
N GLU A 24 2.01 -10.92 3.96
CA GLU A 24 2.62 -9.65 4.39
C GLU A 24 3.61 -9.24 3.29
N LEU A 25 3.51 -8.00 2.82
CA LEU A 25 4.38 -7.55 1.74
C LEU A 25 5.76 -7.29 2.34
N PRO A 26 6.84 -7.89 1.79
CA PRO A 26 8.17 -7.50 2.20
C PRO A 26 8.35 -6.01 1.93
N ALA A 27 9.03 -5.32 2.83
CA ALA A 27 8.98 -3.87 2.86
C ALA A 27 9.61 -3.19 1.63
N ASN A 28 10.45 -3.89 0.86
CA ASN A 28 10.95 -3.41 -0.43
C ASN A 28 9.85 -3.32 -1.51
N ARG A 29 8.69 -3.95 -1.31
CA ARG A 29 7.51 -3.86 -2.18
C ARG A 29 6.56 -2.71 -1.79
N ILE A 30 6.83 -2.01 -0.69
CA ILE A 30 6.02 -0.89 -0.19
C ILE A 30 6.76 0.42 -0.46
N ALA A 31 6.52 0.99 -1.63
CA ALA A 31 7.03 2.30 -2.03
C ALA A 31 6.13 2.91 -3.11
N LEU A 32 6.21 4.21 -3.29
CA LEU A 32 5.62 4.93 -4.42
C LEU A 32 6.60 6.04 -4.76
N GLY A 33 7.57 5.76 -5.63
CA GLY A 33 8.73 6.62 -5.92
C GLY A 33 9.76 6.68 -4.79
N ILE A 34 9.30 6.97 -3.57
CA ILE A 34 10.09 6.97 -2.33
C ILE A 34 9.49 5.98 -1.30
N GLN A 35 10.25 5.69 -0.26
CA GLN A 35 9.80 4.91 0.90
C GLN A 35 9.44 5.83 2.07
N LEU A 36 8.70 5.28 3.05
CA LEU A 36 8.52 5.96 4.34
C LEU A 36 9.89 6.21 5.01
N GLY A 37 9.99 7.30 5.76
CA GLY A 37 11.24 7.79 6.33
C GLY A 37 12.09 8.64 5.38
N ALA A 38 11.76 8.68 4.08
CA ALA A 38 12.46 9.53 3.12
C ALA A 38 12.42 11.02 3.51
N LYS A 39 13.51 11.74 3.24
CA LYS A 39 13.65 13.16 3.56
C LYS A 39 13.00 14.04 2.50
N PHE A 40 12.88 15.33 2.80
CA PHE A 40 12.41 16.33 1.83
C PHE A 40 13.16 16.28 0.50
N ASP A 41 14.48 16.14 0.55
CA ASP A 41 15.30 16.17 -0.66
C ASP A 41 15.13 14.90 -1.49
N ASP A 42 14.91 13.74 -0.86
CA ASP A 42 14.58 12.50 -1.58
C ASP A 42 13.28 12.67 -2.36
N ALA A 43 12.25 13.23 -1.73
CA ALA A 43 10.97 13.50 -2.39
C ALA A 43 11.12 14.49 -3.55
N LYS A 44 11.93 15.55 -3.38
CA LYS A 44 12.18 16.53 -4.44
C LYS A 44 13.01 15.95 -5.59
N ASN A 45 13.94 15.06 -5.30
CA ASN A 45 14.76 14.40 -6.31
C ASN A 45 13.93 13.44 -7.17
N VAL A 46 12.92 12.80 -6.57
CA VAL A 46 12.05 11.83 -7.27
C VAL A 46 10.88 12.51 -7.99
N PHE A 47 10.17 13.42 -7.31
CA PHE A 47 8.94 14.04 -7.84
C PHE A 47 9.14 15.44 -8.41
N GLY A 48 10.33 16.03 -8.25
CA GLY A 48 10.62 17.40 -8.65
C GLY A 48 10.26 18.44 -7.57
N VAL A 49 10.00 19.67 -8.00
CA VAL A 49 9.61 20.75 -7.06
C VAL A 49 8.11 20.65 -6.77
N PRO A 50 7.67 20.65 -5.50
CA PRO A 50 6.25 20.62 -5.18
C PRO A 50 5.54 21.88 -5.71
N GLU A 51 4.35 21.69 -6.28
CA GLU A 51 3.49 22.79 -6.73
C GLU A 51 2.95 23.59 -5.54
N ARG A 52 2.72 22.91 -4.41
CA ARG A 52 2.25 23.51 -3.18
C ARG A 52 2.84 22.81 -1.97
N VAL A 53 3.19 23.61 -0.96
CA VAL A 53 3.62 23.14 0.36
C VAL A 53 2.67 23.72 1.40
N THR A 54 2.12 22.88 2.26
CA THR A 54 1.30 23.33 3.40
C THR A 54 1.91 22.87 4.72
N LEU A 55 1.61 23.64 5.76
CA LEU A 55 2.00 23.37 7.14
C LEU A 55 0.73 23.32 7.98
N GLU A 56 0.55 22.26 8.75
CA GLU A 56 -0.63 22.06 9.61
C GLU A 56 -0.19 21.62 11.00
N GLU A 57 -0.76 22.24 12.04
CA GLU A 57 -0.58 21.77 13.41
C GLU A 57 -1.48 20.56 13.64
N VAL A 58 -0.86 19.41 13.87
CA VAL A 58 -1.54 18.14 14.12
C VAL A 58 -1.41 17.81 15.60
N LYS A 59 -2.56 17.57 16.24
CA LYS A 59 -2.63 17.03 17.59
C LYS A 59 -2.75 15.51 17.52
N SER A 60 -1.76 14.80 18.06
CA SER A 60 -1.77 13.35 18.08
C SER A 60 -1.56 12.82 19.50
N GLU A 61 -2.46 11.95 19.95
CA GLU A 61 -2.27 11.23 21.21
C GLU A 61 -1.07 10.27 21.16
N ALA A 62 -0.75 9.73 19.98
CA ALA A 62 0.31 8.75 19.79
C ALA A 62 1.69 9.41 19.56
N TYR A 63 1.72 10.54 18.86
CA TYR A 63 2.97 11.17 18.39
C TYR A 63 3.24 12.54 19.02
N GLY A 64 2.36 13.03 19.89
CA GLY A 64 2.40 14.39 20.42
C GLY A 64 1.92 15.44 19.41
N ASP A 65 1.95 16.70 19.82
CA ASP A 65 1.63 17.82 18.94
C ASP A 65 2.82 18.09 18.00
N PHE A 66 2.57 18.17 16.70
CA PHE A 66 3.61 18.42 15.71
C PHE A 66 3.12 19.26 14.54
N VAL A 67 4.06 19.84 13.81
CA VAL A 67 3.77 20.51 12.54
C VAL A 67 3.99 19.53 11.40
N GLU A 68 2.90 19.13 10.75
CA GLU A 68 2.93 18.37 9.52
C GLU A 68 3.33 19.29 8.37
N THR A 69 4.29 18.84 7.55
CA THR A 69 4.53 19.44 6.24
C THR A 69 3.93 18.54 5.17
N THR A 70 3.12 19.10 4.27
CA THR A 70 2.59 18.36 3.10
C THR A 70 3.15 18.94 1.81
N PHE A 71 3.78 18.10 1.00
CA PHE A 71 4.17 18.41 -0.38
C PHE A 71 3.13 17.86 -1.34
N ILE A 72 2.70 18.71 -2.27
CA ILE A 72 1.65 18.42 -3.25
C ILE A 72 2.24 18.60 -4.64
N TYR A 73 2.12 17.56 -5.46
CA TYR A 73 2.65 17.52 -6.83
C TYR A 73 1.54 17.16 -7.82
N GLU A 74 1.79 17.48 -9.09
CA GLU A 74 1.00 17.04 -10.24
C GLU A 74 -0.52 17.27 -10.05
N LYS A 75 -0.92 18.51 -9.75
CA LYS A 75 -2.32 18.90 -9.50
C LYS A 75 -3.01 18.02 -8.45
N GLU A 76 -2.31 17.82 -7.33
CA GLU A 76 -2.78 17.03 -6.18
C GLU A 76 -2.90 15.53 -6.43
N SER A 77 -2.32 15.02 -7.52
CA SER A 77 -2.33 13.59 -7.80
C SER A 77 -1.24 12.81 -7.08
N ILE A 78 -0.20 13.49 -6.57
CA ILE A 78 0.77 12.92 -5.61
C ILE A 78 0.86 13.83 -4.38
N ILE A 79 0.73 13.22 -3.20
CA ILE A 79 0.79 13.91 -1.91
C ILE A 79 1.79 13.18 -1.01
N VAL A 80 2.72 13.92 -0.42
CA VAL A 80 3.69 13.39 0.55
C VAL A 80 3.59 14.19 1.84
N LYS A 81 3.32 13.52 2.96
CA LYS A 81 3.24 14.14 4.28
C LYS A 81 4.44 13.76 5.12
N PHE A 82 4.92 14.73 5.89
CA PHE A 82 6.13 14.62 6.66
C PHE A 82 5.93 14.99 8.13
N TYR A 83 6.54 14.19 8.99
CA TYR A 83 6.68 14.40 10.43
C TYR A 83 8.17 14.54 10.71
N ASP A 84 8.59 15.66 11.30
CA ASP A 84 10.01 15.98 11.52
C ASP A 84 10.88 15.76 10.25
N LYS A 85 10.36 16.21 9.10
CA LYS A 85 10.99 16.05 7.76
C LYS A 85 11.17 14.60 7.29
N ASN A 86 10.54 13.61 7.93
CA ASN A 86 10.49 12.22 7.50
C ASN A 86 9.13 11.92 6.88
N ALA A 87 9.10 11.35 5.68
CA ALA A 87 7.86 10.98 5.03
C ALA A 87 7.14 9.90 5.86
N TRP A 88 5.93 10.21 6.33
CA TRP A 88 5.12 9.29 7.12
C TRP A 88 3.88 8.82 6.36
N ARG A 89 3.52 9.55 5.28
CA ARG A 89 2.47 9.18 4.33
C ARG A 89 2.85 9.58 2.91
N ILE A 90 2.59 8.70 1.96
CA ILE A 90 2.76 8.93 0.51
C ILE A 90 1.47 8.46 -0.18
N GLU A 91 0.93 9.26 -1.09
CA GLU A 91 -0.38 9.00 -1.69
C GLU A 91 -0.39 9.35 -3.18
N SER A 92 -0.99 8.47 -4.00
CA SER A 92 -1.31 8.73 -5.41
C SER A 92 -2.81 8.59 -5.66
N ASN A 93 -3.41 9.64 -6.22
CA ASN A 93 -4.85 9.81 -6.38
C ASN A 93 -5.30 9.98 -7.84
N GLY A 94 -4.34 10.01 -8.78
CA GLY A 94 -4.60 10.25 -10.19
C GLY A 94 -3.91 9.23 -11.08
N LYS A 95 -4.35 9.13 -12.34
CA LYS A 95 -3.72 8.29 -13.37
C LYS A 95 -2.43 8.93 -13.89
N ASN A 96 -1.46 9.10 -13.00
CA ASN A 96 -0.20 9.80 -13.26
C ASN A 96 0.97 8.87 -13.65
N GLY A 97 0.75 7.55 -13.70
CA GLY A 97 1.76 6.58 -14.10
C GLY A 97 2.72 6.18 -12.97
N TRP A 98 2.63 6.81 -11.79
CA TRP A 98 3.35 6.35 -10.60
C TRP A 98 2.83 4.98 -10.17
N ALA A 99 3.77 4.09 -9.88
CA ALA A 99 3.50 2.70 -9.58
C ALA A 99 4.18 2.27 -8.27
N THR A 100 3.58 1.29 -7.60
CA THR A 100 4.30 0.52 -6.58
C THR A 100 5.46 -0.26 -7.22
N PRO A 101 6.43 -0.79 -6.46
CA PRO A 101 7.46 -1.71 -6.98
C PRO A 101 6.90 -2.90 -7.77
N ASP A 102 5.69 -3.35 -7.43
CA ASP A 102 4.98 -4.43 -8.15
C ASP A 102 4.21 -3.94 -9.39
N GLY A 103 4.37 -2.67 -9.72
CA GLY A 103 3.76 -2.03 -10.87
C GLY A 103 2.30 -1.62 -10.67
N VAL A 104 1.73 -1.66 -9.46
CA VAL A 104 0.32 -1.27 -9.23
C VAL A 104 0.17 0.24 -9.40
N THR A 105 -0.78 0.66 -10.25
CA THR A 105 -1.06 2.07 -10.56
C THR A 105 -2.52 2.42 -10.33
N VAL A 106 -2.81 3.70 -10.13
CA VAL A 106 -4.20 4.21 -10.19
C VAL A 106 -4.80 3.96 -11.58
N GLY A 107 -6.05 3.52 -11.60
CA GLY A 107 -6.81 3.15 -12.79
C GLY A 107 -6.72 1.66 -13.17
N MET A 108 -5.82 0.90 -12.54
CA MET A 108 -5.66 -0.53 -12.77
C MET A 108 -6.93 -1.32 -12.44
N PRO A 109 -7.32 -2.33 -13.24
CA PRO A 109 -8.36 -3.27 -12.84
C PRO A 109 -8.00 -3.97 -11.51
N VAL A 110 -8.98 -4.14 -10.62
CA VAL A 110 -8.75 -4.79 -9.32
C VAL A 110 -8.21 -6.22 -9.46
N LYS A 111 -8.59 -6.92 -10.54
CA LYS A 111 -8.07 -8.25 -10.85
C LYS A 111 -6.55 -8.22 -11.05
N ASP A 112 -6.06 -7.33 -11.91
CA ASP A 112 -4.64 -7.20 -12.22
C ASP A 112 -3.83 -6.75 -10.98
N MET A 113 -4.43 -5.94 -10.12
CA MET A 113 -3.84 -5.57 -8.82
C MET A 113 -3.67 -6.81 -7.93
N LEU A 114 -4.71 -7.63 -7.77
CA LEU A 114 -4.68 -8.84 -6.94
C LEU A 114 -3.71 -9.89 -7.51
N ASP A 115 -3.60 -9.99 -8.84
CA ASP A 115 -2.63 -10.88 -9.49
C ASP A 115 -1.17 -10.48 -9.17
N ARG A 116 -0.91 -9.21 -8.84
CA ARG A 116 0.43 -8.67 -8.52
C ARG A 116 0.73 -8.67 -7.02
N LEU A 117 -0.20 -8.16 -6.22
CA LEU A 117 -0.02 -8.04 -4.77
C LEU A 117 -0.37 -9.33 -4.02
N GLY A 118 -1.17 -10.21 -4.63
CA GLY A 118 -1.78 -11.32 -3.94
C GLY A 118 -2.98 -10.88 -3.11
N LYS A 119 -3.36 -11.75 -2.17
CA LYS A 119 -4.50 -11.52 -1.28
C LYS A 119 -4.14 -10.50 -0.19
N GLU A 120 -5.03 -9.55 0.03
CA GLU A 120 -4.95 -8.56 1.10
C GLU A 120 -5.08 -9.16 2.50
N ASP A 121 -4.49 -8.50 3.50
CA ASP A 121 -4.65 -8.83 4.92
C ASP A 121 -6.03 -8.42 5.43
N ILE A 122 -6.44 -7.20 5.08
CA ILE A 122 -7.73 -6.63 5.49
C ILE A 122 -8.45 -6.08 4.27
N LYS A 123 -9.73 -6.41 4.17
CA LYS A 123 -10.66 -5.84 3.19
C LYS A 123 -11.85 -5.23 3.90
N SER A 124 -12.11 -3.95 3.66
CA SER A 124 -13.22 -3.24 4.29
C SER A 124 -13.83 -2.18 3.36
N PRO A 125 -15.11 -1.82 3.56
CA PRO A 125 -15.66 -0.62 2.95
C PRO A 125 -14.87 0.62 3.39
N ALA A 126 -14.64 1.54 2.46
CA ALA A 126 -14.02 2.84 2.71
C ALA A 126 -14.99 3.97 2.34
N GLU A 127 -14.56 5.21 2.53
CA GLU A 127 -15.35 6.40 2.23
C GLU A 127 -15.82 6.42 0.76
N ASN A 128 -16.92 7.13 0.48
CA ASN A 128 -17.38 7.45 -0.88
C ASN A 128 -17.61 6.23 -1.81
N GLY A 129 -17.95 5.07 -1.23
CA GLY A 129 -18.22 3.84 -1.98
C GLY A 129 -16.97 3.11 -2.47
N GLU A 130 -15.81 3.42 -1.91
CA GLU A 130 -14.58 2.69 -2.15
C GLU A 130 -14.52 1.39 -1.33
N THR A 131 -13.71 0.45 -1.79
CA THR A 131 -13.27 -0.71 -1.00
C THR A 131 -11.79 -0.58 -0.73
N LEU A 132 -11.40 -0.65 0.54
CA LEU A 132 -10.02 -0.70 0.98
C LEU A 132 -9.50 -2.14 0.90
N TYR A 133 -8.31 -2.28 0.31
CA TYR A 133 -7.45 -3.46 0.36
C TYR A 133 -6.18 -3.06 1.09
N TRP A 134 -5.97 -3.60 2.29
CA TRP A 134 -4.84 -3.29 3.14
C TRP A 134 -3.89 -4.48 3.18
N TYR A 135 -2.63 -4.21 2.82
CA TYR A 135 -1.50 -5.10 2.90
C TYR A 135 -0.55 -4.63 4.00
N ASN A 136 -0.36 -5.45 5.02
CA ASN A 136 0.62 -5.26 6.08
C ASN A 136 2.02 -5.47 5.51
N HIS A 137 3.00 -4.81 6.11
CA HIS A 137 4.39 -5.12 5.86
C HIS A 137 4.83 -6.38 6.62
N ASP A 138 5.85 -7.07 6.10
CA ASP A 138 6.43 -8.25 6.75
C ASP A 138 7.08 -7.86 8.10
N THR A 139 6.42 -8.29 9.17
CA THR A 139 6.77 -7.97 10.55
C THR A 139 7.99 -8.74 11.06
N SER A 140 8.40 -9.80 10.35
CA SER A 140 9.55 -10.63 10.73
C SER A 140 10.88 -9.87 10.70
N SER A 141 10.94 -8.76 9.96
CA SER A 141 12.14 -7.92 9.83
C SER A 141 12.33 -6.88 10.95
N GLN A 142 11.32 -6.66 11.81
CA GLN A 142 11.28 -5.61 12.87
C GLN A 142 11.62 -4.17 12.45
N GLU A 143 11.86 -3.89 11.17
CA GLU A 143 11.95 -2.53 10.67
C GLU A 143 10.54 -2.04 10.38
N ASN A 144 10.02 -1.14 11.21
CA ASN A 144 8.70 -0.53 11.02
C ASN A 144 8.70 0.24 9.69
N ARG A 145 8.20 -0.40 8.65
CA ARG A 145 8.13 0.11 7.28
C ARG A 145 6.67 -0.04 6.91
N GLY A 146 5.89 1.04 7.10
CA GLY A 146 4.42 1.07 7.12
C GLY A 146 3.67 0.35 5.98
N ASN A 147 2.35 0.42 6.03
CA ASN A 147 1.47 -0.46 5.26
C ASN A 147 1.13 0.11 3.87
N LEU A 148 0.74 -0.78 2.96
CA LEU A 148 0.17 -0.43 1.66
C LEU A 148 -1.36 -0.52 1.72
N TYR A 149 -2.02 0.58 1.39
CA TYR A 149 -3.47 0.69 1.30
C TYR A 149 -3.84 1.00 -0.15
N VAL A 150 -4.64 0.13 -0.76
CA VAL A 150 -5.15 0.33 -2.12
C VAL A 150 -6.67 0.48 -2.07
N PHE A 151 -7.16 1.60 -2.58
CA PHE A 151 -8.58 1.89 -2.64
C PHE A 151 -9.09 1.56 -4.03
N VAL A 152 -10.24 0.90 -4.10
CA VAL A 152 -10.86 0.45 -5.34
C VAL A 152 -12.29 0.99 -5.44
N LYS A 153 -12.62 1.59 -6.58
CA LYS A 153 -13.96 2.08 -6.91
C LYS A 153 -14.36 1.64 -8.31
N GLY A 154 -15.57 1.11 -8.47
CA GLY A 154 -16.05 0.63 -9.77
C GLY A 154 -15.14 -0.45 -10.41
N GLY A 155 -14.51 -1.29 -9.58
CA GLY A 155 -13.62 -2.36 -10.02
C GLY A 155 -12.23 -1.92 -10.48
N ARG A 156 -11.84 -0.66 -10.24
CA ARG A 156 -10.51 -0.13 -10.56
C ARG A 156 -9.88 0.56 -9.36
N VAL A 157 -8.55 0.49 -9.27
CA VAL A 157 -7.78 1.25 -8.28
C VAL A 157 -8.09 2.73 -8.45
N SER A 158 -8.64 3.36 -7.43
CA SER A 158 -8.90 4.80 -7.39
C SER A 158 -7.76 5.57 -6.74
N ARG A 159 -7.09 4.94 -5.77
CA ARG A 159 -6.02 5.57 -4.99
C ARG A 159 -5.08 4.53 -4.37
N ILE A 160 -3.82 4.91 -4.22
CA ILE A 160 -2.79 4.16 -3.51
C ILE A 160 -2.25 5.02 -2.38
N VAL A 161 -2.15 4.48 -1.17
CA VAL A 161 -1.61 5.15 0.00
C VAL A 161 -0.60 4.24 0.68
N ILE A 162 0.51 4.81 1.11
CA ILE A 162 1.51 4.17 1.96
C ILE A 162 1.63 5.01 3.22
N ALA A 163 1.47 4.41 4.40
CA ALA A 163 1.53 5.14 5.66
C ALA A 163 1.96 4.25 6.83
N TYR A 164 2.57 4.84 7.86
CA TYR A 164 2.67 4.17 9.16
C TYR A 164 1.29 3.93 9.76
N GLN A 165 1.19 2.87 10.59
CA GLN A 165 -0.03 2.53 11.31
C GLN A 165 -0.31 3.48 12.47
#